data_AF-A0A3C1KNP7-F1
#
_entry.id   AF-A0A3C1KNP7-F1
#
_cell.length_a   1.000
_cell.length_b   1.000
_cell.length_c   1.000
_cell.angle_alpha   90.00
_cell.angle_beta   90.00
_cell.angle_gamma   90.00
#
_symmetry.space_group_name_H-M   'P 1'
#
loop_
_entity.id
_entity.type
_entity.pdbx_description
1 polymer ?
#
loop_
_entity_poly.entity_id
_entity_poly.type
_entity_poly.pdbx_seq_one_letter_code
_entity_poly.pdbx_strand_id
1 'polypeptide(L)'
;MNNLLLYAITVVIWGSTWIAIKFQLGTVAPMVSIAHRSMLAALLIFFYLILRRRLTPLSRRDHVMVFFQGLCLFSGNYLFIYPASEHLASGLVAVVFSTQVVLNMVNGAIFLRLPISGLVALGAGIGLVGMVGVFMPQLESFTFDDAGFRALLL
;
A
#
# COMPACT_ATOMS: atom_id res chain seq x y z
N MET A 1 11.93 -21.58 -7.94
CA MET A 1 12.06 -20.17 -7.50
C MET A 1 12.13 -20.17 -5.99
N ASN A 2 13.14 -19.54 -5.39
CA ASN A 2 13.27 -19.49 -3.93
C ASN A 2 12.28 -18.44 -3.39
N ASN A 3 11.20 -18.89 -2.74
CA ASN A 3 10.16 -18.01 -2.19
C ASN A 3 10.72 -16.98 -1.21
N LEU A 4 11.81 -17.32 -0.50
CA LEU A 4 12.48 -16.40 0.41
C LEU A 4 13.07 -15.19 -0.30
N LEU A 5 13.68 -15.40 -1.48
CA LEU A 5 14.27 -14.31 -2.26
C LEU A 5 13.18 -13.37 -2.79
N LEU A 6 12.08 -13.93 -3.32
CA LEU A 6 10.95 -13.14 -3.79
C LEU A 6 10.31 -12.33 -2.66
N TYR A 7 10.20 -12.93 -1.48
CA TYR A 7 9.71 -12.26 -0.28
C TYR A 7 10.64 -11.12 0.14
N ALA A 8 11.95 -11.37 0.24
CA ALA A 8 12.94 -10.36 0.62
C ALA A 8 12.94 -9.15 -0.34
N ILE A 9 12.90 -9.41 -1.65
CA ILE A 9 12.79 -8.35 -2.67
C ILE A 9 11.51 -7.53 -2.47
N THR A 10 10.38 -8.19 -2.23
CA THR A 10 9.10 -7.52 -2.00
C THR A 10 9.16 -6.63 -0.77
N VAL A 11 9.71 -7.11 0.35
CA VAL A 11 9.86 -6.35 1.60
C VAL A 11 10.73 -5.11 1.39
N VAL A 12 11.87 -5.24 0.70
CA VAL A 12 12.77 -4.11 0.44
C VAL A 12 12.10 -3.06 -0.45
N ILE A 13 11.46 -3.49 -1.54
CA ILE A 13 10.80 -2.57 -2.48
C ILE A 13 9.63 -1.85 -1.77
N TRP A 14 8.73 -2.58 -1.12
CA TRP A 14 7.57 -1.98 -0.47
C TRP A 14 7.95 -1.12 0.75
N GLY A 15 8.91 -1.56 1.57
CA GLY A 15 9.37 -0.81 2.72
C GLY A 15 10.03 0.52 2.34
N SER A 16 10.88 0.52 1.30
CA SER A 16 11.55 1.74 0.82
C SER A 16 10.65 2.68 0.01
N THR A 17 9.49 2.21 -0.45
CA THR A 17 8.56 3.03 -1.26
C THR A 17 8.10 4.29 -0.51
N TRP A 18 7.84 4.22 0.79
CA TRP A 18 7.40 5.38 1.58
C TRP A 18 8.45 6.47 1.66
N ILE A 19 9.72 6.07 1.78
CA ILE A 19 10.87 6.99 1.79
C ILE A 19 10.99 7.65 0.42
N ALA A 20 10.92 6.87 -0.66
CA ALA A 20 10.99 7.38 -2.03
C ALA A 20 9.84 8.35 -2.35
N ILE A 21 8.62 8.05 -1.91
CA ILE A 21 7.46 8.95 -2.09
C ILE A 21 7.71 10.29 -1.41
N LYS A 22 8.26 10.31 -0.19
CA LYS A 22 8.57 11.56 0.51
C LYS A 22 9.56 12.43 -0.27
N PHE A 23 10.55 11.83 -0.94
CA PHE A 23 11.48 12.54 -1.82
C PHE A 23 10.86 13.00 -3.16
N GLN A 24 9.72 12.42 -3.55
CA GLN A 24 9.01 12.78 -4.78
C GLN A 24 8.05 13.97 -4.58
N LEU A 25 7.70 14.31 -3.34
CA LEU A 25 6.83 15.45 -3.02
C LEU A 25 7.55 16.79 -3.26
N GLY A 26 6.82 17.80 -3.76
CA GLY A 26 7.26 19.20 -3.78
C GLY A 26 7.44 19.86 -5.17
N THR A 27 7.77 19.11 -6.22
CA THR A 27 7.96 19.69 -7.58
C THR A 27 6.75 19.51 -8.50
N VAL A 28 5.97 18.44 -8.32
CA VAL A 28 4.81 18.12 -9.14
C VAL A 28 3.66 17.71 -8.23
N ALA A 29 2.43 18.08 -8.59
CA ALA A 29 1.25 17.71 -7.81
C ALA A 29 1.20 16.19 -7.55
N PRO A 30 0.91 15.75 -6.32
CA PRO A 30 0.79 14.34 -5.93
C PRO A 30 0.08 13.43 -6.93
N MET A 31 -1.09 13.85 -7.41
CA MET A 31 -1.90 13.09 -8.37
C MET A 31 -1.17 12.83 -9.69
N VAL A 32 -0.40 13.81 -10.16
CA VAL A 32 0.36 13.70 -11.41
C VAL A 32 1.53 12.75 -11.22
N SER A 33 2.21 12.80 -10.07
CA SER A 33 3.26 11.86 -9.68
C SER A 33 2.76 10.41 -9.65
N ILE A 34 1.58 10.18 -9.05
CA ILE A 34 0.94 8.86 -9.01
C ILE A 34 0.57 8.40 -10.43
N ALA A 35 -0.03 9.28 -11.24
CA ALA A 35 -0.42 8.97 -12.61
C ALA A 35 0.78 8.54 -13.46
N HIS A 36 1.90 9.27 -13.41
CA HIS A 36 3.12 8.92 -14.15
C HIS A 36 3.68 7.57 -13.72
N ARG A 37 3.77 7.33 -12.40
CA ARG A 37 4.31 6.06 -11.87
C ARG A 37 3.43 4.87 -12.28
N SER A 38 2.12 5.00 -12.10
CA SER A 38 1.16 3.94 -12.44
C SER A 38 1.07 3.69 -13.95
N MET A 39 1.14 4.75 -14.77
CA MET A 39 1.15 4.63 -16.22
C MET A 39 2.44 3.98 -16.72
N LEU A 40 3.60 4.36 -16.18
CA LEU A 40 4.87 3.72 -16.51
C LEU A 40 4.87 2.23 -16.14
N ALA A 41 4.39 1.88 -14.94
CA ALA A 41 4.27 0.48 -14.52
C ALA A 41 3.32 -0.31 -15.45
N ALA A 42 2.16 0.27 -15.79
CA ALA A 42 1.20 -0.34 -16.71
C ALA A 42 1.83 -0.59 -18.09
N LEU A 43 2.54 0.39 -18.65
CA LEU A 43 3.22 0.26 -19.95
C LEU A 43 4.33 -0.79 -19.93
N LEU A 44 5.14 -0.82 -18.87
CA LEU A 44 6.21 -1.83 -18.72
C LEU A 44 5.64 -3.25 -18.65
N ILE A 45 4.60 -3.47 -17.84
CA ILE A 45 3.93 -4.77 -17.74
C ILE A 45 3.26 -5.13 -19.07
N PHE A 46 2.57 -4.18 -19.71
CA PHE A 46 1.91 -4.40 -20.99
C PHE A 46 2.91 -4.79 -22.09
N PHE A 47 4.02 -4.07 -22.19
CA PHE A 47 5.10 -4.37 -23.13
C PHE A 47 5.72 -5.74 -22.83
N TYR A 48 5.99 -6.04 -21.56
CA TYR A 48 6.49 -7.36 -21.15
C TYR A 48 5.54 -8.50 -21.55
N LEU A 49 4.21 -8.32 -21.39
CA LEU A 49 3.22 -9.31 -21.78
C LEU A 49 3.17 -9.52 -23.30
N ILE A 50 3.31 -8.46 -24.09
CA ILE A 50 3.43 -8.54 -25.56
C ILE A 50 4.67 -9.34 -25.93
N LEU A 51 5.83 -8.98 -25.38
CA LEU A 51 7.11 -9.66 -25.66
C LEU A 51 7.06 -11.14 -25.31
N ARG A 52 6.39 -11.50 -24.20
CA ARG A 52 6.23 -12.89 -23.75
C ARG A 52 5.08 -13.61 -24.45
N ARG A 53 4.33 -12.94 -25.34
CA ARG A 53 3.12 -13.46 -26.01
C ARG A 53 2.10 -14.03 -25.01
N ARG A 54 1.96 -13.37 -23.87
CA ARG A 54 1.02 -13.75 -22.79
C ARG A 54 -0.10 -12.74 -22.61
N LEU A 55 -0.34 -11.89 -23.62
CA LEU A 55 -1.45 -10.96 -23.61
C LEU A 55 -2.75 -11.77 -23.80
N THR A 56 -3.52 -11.93 -22.72
CA THR A 56 -4.81 -12.61 -22.75
C THR A 56 -5.94 -11.61 -22.92
N PRO A 57 -6.87 -11.83 -23.86
CA PRO A 57 -8.06 -10.99 -23.98
C PRO A 57 -8.91 -11.11 -22.72
N LEU A 58 -9.35 -9.98 -22.19
CA LEU A 58 -10.19 -9.91 -21.00
C LEU A 58 -11.66 -9.83 -21.42
N SER A 59 -12.55 -10.46 -20.65
CA SER A 59 -13.99 -10.25 -20.84
C SER A 59 -14.38 -8.83 -20.41
N ARG A 60 -15.56 -8.34 -20.84
CA ARG A 60 -16.06 -7.02 -20.39
C ARG A 60 -16.17 -6.94 -18.86
N ARG A 61 -16.55 -8.04 -18.21
CA ARG A 61 -16.63 -8.12 -16.75
C ARG A 61 -15.25 -7.99 -16.10
N ASP A 62 -14.25 -8.66 -16.66
CA ASP A 62 -12.88 -8.60 -16.15
C ASP A 62 -12.28 -7.20 -16.35
N HIS A 63 -12.59 -6.54 -17.47
CA HIS A 63 -12.21 -5.14 -17.67
C HIS A 63 -12.78 -4.21 -16.59
N VAL A 64 -14.04 -4.40 -16.21
CA VAL A 64 -14.66 -3.63 -15.12
C VAL A 64 -13.98 -3.92 -13.78
N MET A 65 -13.69 -5.19 -13.48
CA MET A 65 -13.00 -5.57 -12.24
C MET A 65 -11.58 -5.00 -12.17
N VAL A 66 -10.83 -5.07 -13.27
CA VAL A 66 -9.48 -4.49 -13.38
C VAL A 66 -9.53 -2.96 -13.24
N PHE A 67 -10.55 -2.31 -13.81
CA PHE A 67 -10.75 -0.87 -13.64
C PHE A 67 -10.97 -0.50 -12.16
N PHE A 68 -11.89 -1.19 -11.47
CA PHE A 68 -12.13 -0.94 -10.04
C PHE A 68 -10.91 -1.27 -9.19
N GLN A 69 -10.16 -2.32 -9.53
CA GLN A 69 -8.90 -2.64 -8.85
C GLN A 69 -7.87 -1.51 -9.05
N GLY A 70 -7.72 -1.00 -10.28
CA GLY A 70 -6.88 0.15 -10.61
C GLY A 70 -7.28 1.41 -9.83
N LEU A 71 -8.59 1.66 -9.78
CA LEU A 71 -9.15 2.82 -9.10
C LEU A 71 -8.96 2.72 -7.59
N CYS A 72 -9.30 1.60 -6.94
CA CYS A 72 -9.25 1.49 -5.48
C CYS A 72 -7.82 1.28 -4.96
N LEU A 73 -7.05 0.39 -5.60
CA LEU A 73 -5.76 -0.07 -5.08
C LEU A 73 -4.58 0.79 -5.54
N PHE A 74 -4.60 1.30 -6.78
CA PHE A 74 -3.45 1.99 -7.37
C PHE A 74 -3.61 3.50 -7.49
N SER A 75 -4.82 4.04 -7.34
CA SER A 75 -5.09 5.47 -7.53
C SER A 75 -5.77 6.07 -6.29
N GLY A 76 -6.95 5.57 -5.94
CA GLY A 76 -7.82 6.07 -4.89
C GLY A 76 -7.19 5.99 -3.52
N ASN A 77 -6.55 4.88 -3.16
CA ASN A 77 -5.81 4.79 -1.89
C ASN A 77 -4.73 5.87 -1.75
N TYR A 78 -4.06 6.23 -2.85
CA TYR A 78 -3.04 7.28 -2.83
C TYR A 78 -3.60 8.70 -2.81
N LEU A 79 -4.85 8.92 -3.26
CA LEU A 79 -5.52 10.21 -3.13
C LEU A 79 -5.70 10.63 -1.67
N PHE A 80 -5.96 9.65 -0.80
CA PHE A 80 -6.12 9.88 0.64
C PHE A 80 -4.75 9.92 1.34
N ILE A 81 -3.84 9.01 0.98
CA ILE A 81 -2.54 8.89 1.64
C ILE A 81 -1.57 10.03 1.34
N TYR A 82 -1.55 10.59 0.12
CA TYR A 82 -0.54 11.60 -0.23
C TYR A 82 -0.72 12.92 0.53
N PRO A 83 -1.93 13.52 0.62
CA PRO A 83 -2.17 14.67 1.48
C PRO A 83 -1.81 14.38 2.94
N ALA A 84 -2.14 13.17 3.42
CA ALA A 84 -1.74 12.75 4.76
C ALA A 84 -0.22 12.67 4.93
N SER A 85 0.50 12.20 3.91
CA SER A 85 1.96 12.06 3.90
C SER A 85 2.72 13.39 3.83
N GLU A 86 2.08 14.48 3.42
CA GLU A 86 2.67 15.83 3.51
C GLU A 86 2.74 16.32 4.95
N HIS A 87 1.80 15.89 5.80
CA HIS A 87 1.71 16.32 7.19
C HIS A 87 2.22 15.27 8.20
N LEU A 88 2.37 14.02 7.77
CA LEU A 88 2.80 12.91 8.62
C LEU A 88 4.25 12.52 8.33
N ALA A 89 4.98 12.16 9.40
CA ALA A 89 6.26 11.48 9.24
C ALA A 89 6.04 10.16 8.48
N SER A 90 6.95 9.80 7.57
CA SER A 90 6.87 8.55 6.79
C SER A 90 6.77 7.30 7.66
N GLY A 91 7.28 7.36 8.89
CA GLY A 91 7.11 6.33 9.91
C GLY A 91 5.65 6.14 10.35
N LEU A 92 4.93 7.23 10.63
CA LEU A 92 3.52 7.16 11.01
C LEU A 92 2.65 6.66 9.85
N VAL A 93 2.94 7.10 8.62
CA VAL A 93 2.27 6.57 7.42
C VAL A 93 2.49 5.05 7.31
N ALA A 94 3.71 4.57 7.56
CA ALA A 94 4.00 3.13 7.55
C ALA A 94 3.21 2.37 8.64
N VAL A 95 3.04 2.94 9.85
CA VAL A 95 2.19 2.37 10.91
C VAL A 95 0.75 2.26 10.46
N VAL A 96 0.16 3.33 9.94
CA VAL A 96 -1.23 3.32 9.46
C VAL A 96 -1.40 2.27 8.36
N PHE A 97 -0.48 2.23 7.40
CA PHE A 97 -0.53 1.26 6.31
C PHE A 97 -0.39 -0.18 6.78
N SER A 98 0.38 -0.41 7.85
CA SER A 98 0.54 -1.74 8.41
C SER A 98 -0.74 -2.31 9.04
N THR A 99 -1.66 -1.44 9.50
CA THR A 99 -2.98 -1.87 9.97
C THR A 99 -3.78 -2.53 8.84
N GLN A 100 -3.48 -2.22 7.58
CA GLN A 100 -4.06 -2.87 6.41
C GLN A 100 -3.80 -4.39 6.41
N VAL A 101 -2.72 -4.88 7.02
CA VAL A 101 -2.47 -6.34 7.12
C VAL A 101 -3.57 -7.02 7.94
N VAL A 102 -3.94 -6.42 9.08
CA VAL A 102 -5.03 -6.93 9.93
C VAL A 102 -6.37 -6.82 9.19
N LEU A 103 -6.63 -5.67 8.57
CA LEU A 103 -7.86 -5.44 7.80
C LEU A 103 -7.99 -6.40 6.63
N ASN A 104 -6.90 -6.66 5.88
CA ASN A 104 -6.90 -7.61 4.76
C ASN A 104 -7.16 -9.04 5.23
N MET A 105 -6.61 -9.43 6.39
CA MET A 105 -6.87 -10.75 6.97
C MET A 105 -8.34 -10.91 7.35
N VAL A 106 -8.92 -9.91 8.03
CA VAL A 106 -10.34 -9.90 8.43
C VAL A 106 -11.25 -9.87 7.20
N ASN A 107 -10.98 -8.96 6.25
CA ASN A 107 -11.75 -8.87 5.00
C ASN A 107 -11.63 -10.16 4.16
N GLY A 108 -10.45 -10.79 4.12
CA GLY A 108 -10.25 -12.08 3.48
C GLY A 108 -11.08 -13.20 4.11
N ALA A 109 -11.21 -13.20 5.45
CA ALA A 109 -12.07 -14.15 6.14
C ALA A 109 -13.56 -13.89 5.89
N ILE A 110 -13.99 -12.62 5.88
CA ILE A 110 -15.41 -12.26 5.70
C ILE A 110 -15.86 -12.45 4.24
N PHE A 111 -15.14 -11.84 3.29
CA PHE A 111 -15.57 -11.77 1.89
C PHE A 111 -15.14 -12.99 1.07
N LEU A 112 -13.95 -13.52 1.33
CA LEU A 112 -13.39 -14.65 0.58
C LEU A 112 -13.52 -15.98 1.34
N ARG A 113 -14.03 -15.96 2.58
CA ARG A 113 -14.17 -17.14 3.46
C ARG A 113 -12.85 -17.90 3.64
N LEU A 114 -11.73 -17.18 3.59
CA LEU A 114 -10.41 -17.77 3.78
C LEU A 114 -10.21 -18.12 5.26
N PRO A 115 -9.73 -19.33 5.58
CA PRO A 115 -9.47 -19.71 6.96
C PRO A 115 -8.32 -18.87 7.52
N ILE A 116 -8.55 -18.24 8.68
CA ILE A 116 -7.50 -17.53 9.39
C ILE A 116 -6.61 -18.57 10.08
N SER A 117 -5.40 -18.77 9.57
CA SER A 117 -4.41 -19.61 10.23
C SER A 117 -3.96 -18.96 11.55
N GLY A 118 -3.94 -19.73 12.64
CA GLY A 118 -3.47 -19.24 13.94
C GLY A 118 -2.05 -18.67 13.90
N LEU A 119 -1.18 -19.22 13.04
CA LEU A 119 0.17 -18.70 12.79
C LEU A 119 0.15 -17.31 12.14
N VAL A 120 -0.80 -17.07 11.23
CA VAL A 120 -0.95 -15.76 10.55
C VAL A 120 -1.48 -14.73 11.54
N ALA A 121 -2.44 -15.11 12.39
CA ALA A 121 -2.93 -14.23 13.46
C ALA A 121 -1.83 -13.88 14.47
N LEU A 122 -1.02 -14.87 14.89
CA LEU A 122 0.14 -14.65 15.76
C LEU A 122 1.19 -13.74 15.11
N GLY A 123 1.53 -13.99 13.85
CA GLY A 123 2.47 -13.16 13.10
C GLY A 123 1.98 -11.71 12.96
N ALA A 124 0.69 -11.51 12.70
CA ALA A 124 0.10 -10.18 12.65
C ALA A 124 0.10 -9.49 14.03
N GLY A 125 -0.20 -10.22 15.11
CA GLY A 125 -0.15 -9.69 16.47
C GLY A 125 1.25 -9.25 16.88
N ILE A 126 2.26 -10.11 16.66
CA ILE A 126 3.67 -9.79 16.93
C ILE A 126 4.12 -8.59 16.08
N GLY A 127 3.74 -8.57 14.80
CA GLY A 127 4.01 -7.46 13.91
C GLY A 127 3.43 -6.14 14.44
N LEU A 128 2.15 -6.16 14.85
CA LEU A 128 1.48 -4.98 15.40
C LEU A 128 2.20 -4.45 16.65
N VAL A 129 2.55 -5.33 17.59
CA VAL A 129 3.29 -4.97 18.81
C VAL A 129 4.67 -4.39 18.48
N GLY A 130 5.41 -5.04 17.58
CA GLY A 130 6.72 -4.56 17.15
C GLY A 130 6.64 -3.16 16.50
N MET A 131 5.60 -2.91 15.70
CA MET A 131 5.38 -1.62 15.06
C MET A 131 5.01 -0.53 16.08
N VAL A 132 4.10 -0.83 17.02
CA VAL A 132 3.79 0.11 18.11
C VAL A 132 5.06 0.44 18.91
N GLY A 133 5.89 -0.56 19.22
CA GLY A 133 7.14 -0.35 19.95
C GLY A 133 8.14 0.53 19.20
N VAL A 134 8.33 0.30 17.89
CA VAL A 134 9.26 1.11 17.06
C VAL A 134 8.81 2.56 16.93
N PHE A 135 7.50 2.79 16.86
CA PHE A 135 6.93 4.12 16.61
C PHE A 135 6.34 4.80 17.86
N MET A 136 6.56 4.22 19.04
CA MET A 136 5.99 4.70 20.31
C MET A 136 6.34 6.17 20.60
N PRO A 137 7.60 6.64 20.45
CA PRO A 137 7.93 8.06 20.68
C PRO A 137 7.22 9.01 19.70
N GLN A 138 7.00 8.57 18.46
CA GLN A 138 6.26 9.35 17.46
C GLN A 138 4.75 9.35 17.71
N LEU A 139 4.22 8.32 18.39
CA LEU A 139 2.82 8.23 18.80
C LEU A 139 2.55 9.08 20.06
N GLU A 140 3.48 9.12 21.01
CA GLU A 140 3.35 9.94 22.22
C GLU A 140 3.43 11.45 21.93
N SER A 141 4.19 11.83 20.92
CA SER A 141 4.26 13.23 20.44
C SER A 141 3.08 13.62 19.55
N PHE A 142 2.20 12.67 19.19
CA PHE A 142 1.05 12.91 18.33
C PHE A 142 -0.12 13.48 19.16
N THR A 143 -0.40 14.78 19.01
CA THR A 143 -1.48 15.47 19.75
C THR A 143 -2.77 15.45 18.92
N PHE A 144 -3.91 15.04 19.52
CA PHE A 144 -5.20 14.88 18.83
C PHE A 144 -5.85 16.19 18.31
N ASP A 145 -5.26 17.34 18.60
CA ASP A 145 -5.70 18.66 18.14
C ASP A 145 -4.97 19.14 16.88
N ASP A 146 -3.99 18.37 16.41
CA ASP A 146 -3.04 18.77 15.38
C ASP A 146 -3.51 18.39 13.97
N ALA A 147 -2.99 19.10 12.95
CA ALA A 147 -3.33 18.87 11.54
C ALA A 147 -3.19 17.40 11.10
N GLY A 148 -2.35 16.61 11.79
CA GLY A 148 -2.17 15.18 11.58
C GLY A 148 -3.42 14.32 11.83
N PHE A 149 -4.29 14.67 12.80
CA PHE A 149 -5.52 13.90 13.04
C PHE A 149 -6.54 14.13 11.93
N ARG A 150 -6.68 15.38 11.45
CA ARG A 150 -7.52 15.70 10.28
C ARG A 150 -7.00 15.02 9.03
N ALA A 151 -5.68 14.87 8.90
CA ALA A 151 -5.05 14.18 7.78
C ALA A 151 -5.28 12.66 7.79
N LEU A 152 -5.55 12.05 8.95
CA LEU A 152 -5.96 10.64 9.07
C LEU A 152 -7.45 10.40 8.74
N LEU A 153 -8.28 11.45 8.84
CA LEU A 153 -9.72 11.40 8.58
C LEU A 153 -10.11 11.76 7.14
N LEU A 154 -9.17 12.28 6.35
CA LEU A 154 -9.33 12.55 4.92
C LEU A 154 -9.01 11.30 4.11
#